data_AF-A0A5E4TX03-F1
#
_entry.id   AF-A0A5E4TX03-F1
#
_cell.length_a   1.000
_cell.length_b   1.000
_cell.length_c   1.000
_cell.angle_alpha   90.00
_cell.angle_beta   90.00
_cell.angle_gamma   90.00
#
_symmetry.space_group_name_H-M   'P 1'
#
loop_
_entity.id
_entity.type
_entity.pdbx_description
1 polymer ?
#
loop_
_entity_poly.entity_id
_entity_poly.type
_entity_poly.pdbx_seq_one_letter_code
_entity_poly.pdbx_strand_id
1 'polypeptide(L)'
;MLQFQYRAMPRKRRVMALMTVVSTIAAFASLSAHAASTVTNPYGLQALWEGGDMIARGTLLILVIMSMGSWYIIVAKLLEQAKVLRRARAAEKTFWNAASLSEGVRSLDAGSPFRYIAETALSARDHHNGALLDQVDLNTWVASAIERAMTGVSNRLQDGLSFLGTVGSTAPFVGLFGTVWGIYHALTAIGIAGQASIDKVAGPVGEALIMTAIGLAVAVPAVLGYNWLVRRNKAVMERVRDFGSEIHNVLLTGKTTASAIVATRSSQVARVG
;
A
#
# COMPACT_ATOMS: atom_id res chain seq x y z
N MET A 1 35.47 11.76 -46.86
CA MET A 1 35.58 13.24 -46.79
C MET A 1 34.29 13.83 -47.38
N LEU A 2 33.26 14.04 -46.56
CA LEU A 2 31.96 14.60 -46.98
C LEU A 2 31.71 15.87 -46.16
N GLN A 3 31.95 17.00 -46.82
CA GLN A 3 31.75 18.35 -46.31
C GLN A 3 30.27 18.74 -46.41
N PHE A 4 29.75 19.27 -45.31
CA PHE A 4 28.73 20.32 -45.17
C PHE A 4 27.86 20.69 -46.39
N GLN A 5 26.54 20.51 -46.22
CA GLN A 5 25.56 21.46 -46.75
C GLN A 5 24.45 21.73 -45.72
N TYR A 6 24.72 22.66 -44.81
CA TYR A 6 23.71 23.28 -43.96
C TYR A 6 22.89 24.25 -44.82
N ARG A 7 21.74 23.80 -45.31
CA ARG A 7 20.79 24.66 -46.05
C ARG A 7 20.07 25.58 -45.07
N ALA A 8 20.51 26.83 -44.98
CA ALA A 8 19.87 27.86 -44.15
C ALA A 8 18.42 28.10 -44.60
N MET A 9 17.47 27.98 -43.66
CA MET A 9 16.07 28.35 -43.92
C MET A 9 15.93 29.88 -44.15
N PRO A 10 15.11 30.33 -45.12
CA PRO A 10 14.94 31.75 -45.40
C PRO A 10 14.28 32.49 -44.23
N ARG A 11 14.85 33.64 -43.86
CA ARG A 11 14.50 34.48 -42.68
C ARG A 11 13.00 34.76 -42.54
N LYS A 12 12.26 34.90 -43.64
CA LYS A 12 10.79 35.13 -43.64
C LYS A 12 9.99 33.95 -43.07
N ARG A 13 10.42 32.70 -43.31
CA ARG A 13 9.73 31.50 -42.77
C ARG A 13 9.94 31.35 -41.26
N ARG A 14 11.10 31.77 -40.75
CA ARG A 14 11.38 31.80 -39.29
C ARG A 14 10.51 32.82 -38.57
N VAL A 15 10.35 34.02 -39.13
CA VAL A 15 9.49 35.07 -38.55
C VAL A 15 8.01 34.65 -38.58
N MET A 16 7.56 34.06 -39.69
CA MET A 16 6.18 33.57 -39.81
C MET A 16 5.89 32.43 -38.82
N ALA A 17 6.79 31.45 -38.68
CA ALA A 17 6.66 30.38 -37.68
C ALA A 17 6.67 30.92 -36.24
N LEU A 18 7.50 31.93 -35.95
CA LEU A 18 7.54 32.58 -34.63
C LEU A 18 6.23 33.34 -34.35
N MET A 19 5.64 34.02 -35.34
CA MET A 19 4.36 34.72 -35.19
C MET A 19 3.18 33.74 -35.03
N THR A 20 3.18 32.60 -35.72
CA THR A 20 2.14 31.57 -35.53
C THR A 20 2.22 30.95 -34.14
N VAL A 21 3.42 30.71 -33.63
CA VAL A 21 3.67 30.19 -32.27
C VAL A 21 3.28 31.22 -31.21
N VAL A 22 3.63 32.49 -31.38
CA VAL A 22 3.24 33.57 -30.46
C VAL A 22 1.72 33.77 -30.46
N SER A 23 1.05 33.68 -31.62
CA SER A 23 -0.40 33.79 -31.72
C SER A 23 -1.15 32.60 -31.12
N THR A 24 -0.58 31.38 -31.18
CA THR A 24 -1.16 30.20 -30.52
C THR A 24 -0.93 30.22 -29.01
N ILE A 25 0.22 30.71 -28.54
CA ILE A 25 0.47 30.93 -27.11
C ILE A 25 -0.46 32.02 -26.54
N ALA A 26 -0.67 33.11 -27.28
CA ALA A 26 -1.59 34.18 -26.89
C ALA A 26 -3.06 33.68 -26.82
N ALA A 27 -3.48 32.83 -27.77
CA ALA A 27 -4.81 32.21 -27.75
C ALA A 27 -4.98 31.20 -26.61
N PHE A 28 -3.93 30.44 -26.25
CA PHE A 28 -3.95 29.56 -25.08
C PHE A 28 -3.97 30.34 -23.76
N ALA A 29 -3.28 31.49 -23.69
CA ALA A 29 -3.29 32.36 -22.53
C ALA A 29 -4.67 33.01 -22.29
N SER A 30 -5.37 33.43 -23.35
CA SER A 30 -6.74 33.96 -23.24
C SER A 30 -7.80 32.88 -22.99
N LEU A 31 -7.58 31.63 -23.42
CA LEU A 31 -8.40 30.47 -23.05
C LEU A 31 -8.22 30.09 -21.56
N SER A 32 -6.99 30.21 -21.05
CA SER A 32 -6.69 29.95 -19.63
C SER A 32 -7.16 31.07 -18.70
N ALA A 33 -7.24 32.31 -19.19
CA ALA A 33 -7.79 33.44 -18.43
C ALA A 33 -9.33 33.37 -18.29
N HIS A 34 -10.05 32.78 -19.25
CA HIS A 34 -11.50 32.56 -19.16
C HIS A 34 -11.90 31.37 -18.27
N ALA A 35 -10.96 30.48 -17.92
CA ALA A 35 -11.22 29.37 -17.00
C ALA A 35 -11.18 29.79 -15.51
N ALA A 36 -10.80 31.03 -15.21
CA ALA A 36 -10.71 31.58 -13.86
C ALA A 36 -11.85 32.57 -13.53
N SER A 37 -13.01 32.45 -14.17
CA SER A 37 -14.23 32.97 -13.54
C SER A 37 -14.51 32.09 -12.34
N THR A 38 -14.15 32.57 -11.14
CA THR A 38 -14.64 31.99 -9.88
C THR A 38 -16.15 32.13 -9.89
N VAL A 39 -16.85 31.14 -10.44
CA VAL A 39 -18.24 30.90 -10.11
C VAL A 39 -18.22 30.66 -8.61
N THR A 40 -18.59 31.70 -7.85
CA THR A 40 -18.75 31.61 -6.41
C THR A 40 -19.89 30.63 -6.18
N ASN A 41 -19.57 29.35 -6.04
CA ASN A 41 -20.58 28.32 -5.81
C ASN A 41 -21.11 28.58 -4.39
N PRO A 42 -22.38 29.01 -4.24
CA PRO A 42 -22.95 29.29 -2.93
C PRO A 42 -23.08 28.03 -2.06
N TYR A 43 -22.88 26.84 -2.63
CA TYR A 43 -23.16 25.53 -2.04
C TYR A 43 -21.90 24.65 -1.91
N GLY A 44 -20.76 25.27 -1.57
CA GLY A 44 -19.46 24.59 -1.42
C GLY A 44 -19.19 24.03 -0.01
N LEU A 45 -17.99 23.46 0.18
CA LEU A 45 -17.50 22.99 1.50
C LEU A 45 -17.56 24.07 2.59
N GLN A 46 -17.37 25.33 2.19
CA GLN A 46 -17.46 26.48 3.08
C GLN A 46 -18.91 26.73 3.54
N ALA A 47 -19.90 26.61 2.65
CA ALA A 47 -21.31 26.72 3.00
C ALA A 47 -21.77 25.55 3.90
N LEU A 48 -21.30 24.33 3.60
CA LEU A 48 -21.47 23.16 4.47
C LEU A 48 -20.89 23.37 5.88
N TRP A 49 -19.79 24.10 6.01
CA TRP A 49 -19.20 24.38 7.32
C TRP A 49 -19.96 25.51 8.03
N GLU A 50 -20.25 26.62 7.37
CA GLU A 50 -20.92 27.79 7.95
C GLU A 50 -22.40 27.53 8.28
N GLY A 51 -23.12 26.81 7.42
CA GLY A 51 -24.52 26.42 7.61
C GLY A 51 -24.74 25.03 8.23
N GLY A 52 -23.69 24.22 8.35
CA GLY A 52 -23.79 22.84 8.83
C GLY A 52 -23.97 22.72 10.34
N ASP A 53 -25.03 22.01 10.72
CA ASP A 53 -25.30 21.55 12.08
C ASP A 53 -24.15 20.70 12.66
N MET A 54 -24.04 20.60 13.98
CA MET A 54 -22.95 19.94 14.70
C MET A 54 -22.73 18.49 14.22
N ILE A 55 -23.80 17.79 13.84
CA ILE A 55 -23.77 16.43 13.33
C ILE A 55 -23.14 16.35 11.93
N ALA A 56 -23.40 17.32 11.05
CA ALA A 56 -22.80 17.35 9.72
C ALA A 56 -21.28 17.58 9.81
N ARG A 57 -20.85 18.52 10.66
CA ARG A 57 -19.42 18.77 10.92
C ARG A 57 -18.73 17.56 11.55
N GLY A 58 -19.38 16.89 12.51
CA GLY A 58 -18.87 15.66 13.12
C GLY A 58 -18.72 14.52 12.11
N THR A 59 -19.72 14.32 11.24
CA THR A 59 -19.66 13.31 10.17
C THR A 59 -18.50 13.59 9.20
N LEU A 60 -18.31 14.85 8.82
CA LEU A 60 -17.21 15.26 7.94
C LEU A 60 -15.85 15.02 8.59
N LEU A 61 -15.71 15.36 9.88
CA LEU A 61 -14.48 15.13 10.65
C LEU A 61 -14.13 13.64 10.73
N ILE A 62 -15.13 12.78 10.96
CA ILE A 62 -14.94 11.31 10.95
C ILE A 62 -14.41 10.85 9.60
N LEU A 63 -15.01 11.30 8.48
CA LEU A 63 -14.56 10.94 7.14
C LEU A 63 -13.12 11.40 6.86
N VAL A 64 -12.74 12.59 7.33
CA VAL A 64 -11.36 13.11 7.20
C VAL A 64 -10.38 12.22 7.98
N ILE A 65 -10.69 11.86 9.23
CA ILE A 65 -9.85 10.97 10.04
C ILE A 65 -9.70 9.60 9.38
N MET A 66 -10.80 9.02 8.88
CA MET A 66 -10.79 7.75 8.14
C MET A 66 -9.89 7.83 6.88
N SER A 67 -9.97 8.93 6.15
CA SER A 67 -9.14 9.17 4.96
C SER A 67 -7.65 9.26 5.31
N MET A 68 -7.30 10.08 6.30
CA MET A 68 -5.92 10.25 6.75
C MET A 68 -5.33 8.94 7.28
N GLY A 69 -6.10 8.21 8.10
CA GLY A 69 -5.70 6.90 8.61
C GLY A 69 -5.46 5.89 7.49
N SER A 70 -6.32 5.88 6.47
CA SER A 70 -6.17 4.98 5.31
C SER A 70 -4.88 5.26 4.55
N TRP A 71 -4.61 6.52 4.20
CA TRP A 71 -3.39 6.90 3.50
C TRP A 71 -2.13 6.61 4.32
N TYR A 72 -2.15 6.90 5.62
CA TYR A 72 -1.04 6.58 6.52
C TYR A 72 -0.71 5.09 6.50
N ILE A 73 -1.70 4.22 6.70
CA ILE A 73 -1.49 2.77 6.70
C ILE A 73 -1.03 2.27 5.33
N ILE A 74 -1.59 2.79 4.23
CA ILE A 74 -1.17 2.44 2.86
C ILE A 74 0.33 2.68 2.67
N VAL A 75 0.80 3.88 3.02
CA VAL A 75 2.21 4.25 2.86
C VAL A 75 3.09 3.47 3.83
N ALA A 76 2.71 3.37 5.10
CA ALA A 76 3.48 2.66 6.12
C ALA A 76 3.69 1.18 5.74
N LYS A 77 2.62 0.48 5.35
CA LYS A 77 2.71 -0.93 4.93
C LYS A 77 3.45 -1.11 3.62
N LEU A 78 3.32 -0.18 2.68
CA LEU A 78 4.10 -0.20 1.45
C LEU A 78 5.60 -0.15 1.72
N LEU A 79 6.03 0.74 2.63
CA LEU A 79 7.43 0.87 3.03
C LEU A 79 7.92 -0.37 3.81
N GLU A 80 7.11 -0.88 4.73
CA GLU A 80 7.41 -2.10 5.48
C GLU A 80 7.63 -3.30 4.54
N GLN A 81 6.68 -3.57 3.65
CA GLN A 81 6.77 -4.67 2.67
C GLN A 81 7.96 -4.50 1.73
N ALA A 82 8.23 -3.27 1.27
CA ALA A 82 9.40 -2.98 0.44
C ALA A 82 10.71 -3.26 1.20
N LYS A 83 10.77 -2.93 2.50
CA LYS A 83 11.92 -3.24 3.36
C LYS A 83 12.12 -4.74 3.53
N VAL A 84 11.04 -5.50 3.75
CA VAL A 84 11.11 -6.98 3.84
C VAL A 84 11.62 -7.59 2.54
N LEU A 85 11.11 -7.16 1.38
CA LEU A 85 11.59 -7.67 0.08
C LEU A 85 13.06 -7.33 -0.20
N ARG A 86 13.52 -6.15 0.24
CA ARG A 86 14.95 -5.80 0.16
C ARG A 86 15.79 -6.72 1.06
N ARG A 87 15.34 -6.98 2.29
CA ARG A 87 15.99 -7.90 3.22
C ARG A 87 15.99 -9.35 2.72
N ALA A 88 14.95 -9.77 2.01
CA ALA A 88 14.88 -11.09 1.37
C ALA A 88 16.01 -11.28 0.35
N ARG A 89 16.18 -10.30 -0.55
CA ARG A 89 17.26 -10.31 -1.54
C ARG A 89 18.65 -10.22 -0.92
N ALA A 90 18.78 -9.53 0.21
CA ALA A 90 20.04 -9.48 0.95
C ALA A 90 20.36 -10.85 1.58
N ALA A 91 19.37 -11.49 2.22
CA ALA A 91 19.50 -12.82 2.79
C ALA A 91 19.97 -13.84 1.73
N GLU A 92 19.35 -13.85 0.55
CA GLU A 92 19.74 -14.74 -0.55
C GLU A 92 21.24 -14.61 -0.94
N LYS A 93 21.79 -13.39 -0.84
CA LYS A 93 23.20 -13.11 -1.20
C LYS A 93 24.20 -13.35 -0.08
N THR A 94 23.84 -13.07 1.18
CA THR A 94 24.81 -13.12 2.29
C THR A 94 24.67 -14.38 3.13
N PHE A 95 23.43 -14.80 3.42
CA PHE A 95 23.15 -15.93 4.31
C PHE A 95 23.65 -17.25 3.74
N TRP A 96 23.34 -17.53 2.46
CA TRP A 96 23.69 -18.79 1.82
C TRP A 96 25.17 -18.94 1.44
N ASN A 97 25.93 -17.83 1.50
CA ASN A 97 27.36 -17.81 1.25
C ASN A 97 28.21 -17.84 2.54
N ALA A 98 27.58 -17.82 3.71
CA ALA A 98 28.29 -17.88 4.99
C ALA A 98 28.90 -19.28 5.24
N ALA A 99 30.02 -19.33 5.97
CA ALA A 99 30.71 -20.58 6.25
C ALA A 99 29.96 -21.48 7.23
N SER A 100 29.05 -20.91 8.02
CA SER A 100 28.19 -21.65 8.95
C SER A 100 26.81 -21.01 9.06
N LEU A 101 25.82 -21.81 9.49
CA LEU A 101 24.47 -21.33 9.71
C LEU A 101 24.42 -20.20 10.75
N SER A 102 25.16 -20.32 11.85
CA SER A 102 25.25 -19.30 12.91
C SER A 102 25.89 -18.00 12.44
N GLU A 103 26.85 -18.06 11.52
CA GLU A 103 27.40 -16.87 10.86
C GLU A 103 26.39 -16.26 9.88
N GLY A 104 25.71 -17.09 9.10
CA GLY A 104 24.63 -16.68 8.22
C GLY A 104 23.56 -15.89 8.97
N VAL A 105 23.09 -16.40 10.11
CA VAL A 105 22.10 -15.71 10.97
C VAL A 105 22.61 -14.35 11.45
N ARG A 106 23.88 -14.27 11.88
CA ARG A 106 24.49 -13.00 12.31
C ARG A 106 24.64 -11.99 11.18
N SER A 107 24.76 -12.44 9.94
CA SER A 107 24.80 -11.56 8.76
C SER A 107 23.46 -10.92 8.42
N LEU A 108 22.35 -11.45 8.96
CA LEU A 108 21.02 -10.91 8.74
C LEU A 108 20.75 -9.71 9.66
N ASP A 109 20.00 -8.75 9.15
CA ASP A 109 19.56 -7.58 9.91
C ASP A 109 18.68 -7.97 11.11
N ALA A 110 18.94 -7.37 12.27
CA ALA A 110 18.28 -7.69 13.55
C ALA A 110 16.74 -7.60 13.47
N GLY A 111 16.23 -6.60 12.75
CA GLY A 111 14.79 -6.40 12.57
C GLY A 111 14.18 -7.21 11.41
N SER A 112 14.89 -8.17 10.83
CA SER A 112 14.48 -8.92 9.65
C SER A 112 13.60 -10.13 10.01
N PRO A 113 12.47 -10.35 9.33
CA PRO A 113 11.69 -11.59 9.48
C PRO A 113 12.52 -12.85 9.21
N PHE A 114 13.47 -12.77 8.27
CA PHE A 114 14.36 -13.88 7.93
C PHE A 114 15.29 -14.25 9.09
N ARG A 115 15.82 -13.25 9.80
CA ARG A 115 16.66 -13.50 10.98
C ARG A 115 15.86 -14.15 12.09
N TYR A 116 14.69 -13.61 12.39
CA TYR A 116 13.79 -14.16 13.40
C TYR A 116 13.46 -15.64 13.15
N ILE A 117 13.16 -16.01 11.89
CA ILE A 117 12.90 -17.42 11.53
C ILE A 117 14.14 -18.28 11.71
N ALA A 118 15.31 -17.78 11.28
CA ALA A 118 16.55 -18.53 11.37
C ALA A 118 17.02 -18.74 12.82
N GLU A 119 16.90 -17.71 13.67
CA GLU A 119 17.16 -17.80 15.11
C GLU A 119 16.18 -18.76 15.80
N THR A 120 14.90 -18.71 15.42
CA THR A 120 13.88 -19.64 15.94
C THR A 120 14.21 -21.08 15.59
N ALA A 121 14.64 -21.32 14.34
CA ALA A 121 14.98 -22.65 13.87
C ALA A 121 16.25 -23.22 14.55
N LEU A 122 17.29 -22.39 14.71
CA LEU A 122 18.49 -22.75 15.49
C LEU A 122 18.13 -23.05 16.95
N SER A 123 17.38 -22.16 17.59
CA SER A 123 16.97 -22.34 18.99
C SER A 123 16.14 -23.60 19.17
N ALA A 124 15.26 -23.93 18.22
CA ALA A 124 14.45 -25.14 18.26
C ALA A 124 15.30 -26.42 18.18
N ARG A 125 16.38 -26.41 17.39
CA ARG A 125 17.34 -27.52 17.33
C ARG A 125 18.11 -27.66 18.64
N ASP A 126 18.64 -26.55 19.17
CA ASP A 126 19.52 -26.57 20.34
C ASP A 126 18.76 -26.95 21.63
N HIS A 127 17.45 -26.67 21.70
CA HIS A 127 16.60 -26.97 22.85
C HIS A 127 15.74 -28.24 22.67
N HIS A 128 16.05 -29.11 21.71
CA HIS A 128 15.40 -30.42 21.56
C HIS A 128 15.92 -31.44 22.62
N ASN A 129 16.04 -31.00 23.87
CA ASN A 129 16.56 -31.82 24.96
C ASN A 129 15.53 -31.83 26.11
N GLY A 130 14.73 -32.90 26.23
CA GLY A 130 13.78 -33.07 27.34
C GLY A 130 12.82 -34.24 27.15
N ALA A 131 12.44 -34.91 28.24
CA ALA A 131 11.67 -36.17 28.24
C ALA A 131 10.28 -36.11 27.57
N LEU A 132 9.69 -34.92 27.41
CA LEU A 132 8.45 -34.71 26.66
C LEU A 132 8.68 -34.43 25.16
N LEU A 133 9.86 -33.95 24.79
CA LEU A 133 10.26 -33.63 23.42
C LEU A 133 10.86 -34.84 22.69
N ASP A 134 11.37 -35.84 23.41
CA ASP A 134 11.87 -37.11 22.86
C ASP A 134 10.79 -37.92 22.11
N GLN A 135 9.51 -37.64 22.37
CA GLN A 135 8.39 -38.29 21.66
C GLN A 135 8.14 -37.69 20.27
N VAL A 136 8.70 -36.51 19.98
CA VAL A 136 8.53 -35.81 18.71
C VAL A 136 9.87 -35.75 18.00
N ASP A 137 9.90 -36.29 16.77
CA ASP A 137 11.10 -36.25 15.94
C ASP A 137 11.60 -34.81 15.71
N LEU A 138 12.92 -34.62 15.71
CA LEU A 138 13.57 -33.33 15.57
C LEU A 138 13.12 -32.60 14.29
N ASN A 139 12.89 -33.31 13.18
CA ASN A 139 12.34 -32.73 11.95
C ASN A 139 10.99 -32.05 12.24
N THR A 140 10.07 -32.80 12.85
CA THR A 140 8.71 -32.33 13.13
C THR A 140 8.73 -31.15 14.11
N TRP A 141 9.61 -31.20 15.12
CA TRP A 141 9.77 -30.13 16.10
C TRP A 141 10.27 -28.82 15.47
N VAL A 142 11.35 -28.89 14.67
CA VAL A 142 11.93 -27.72 13.99
C VAL A 142 10.97 -27.18 12.94
N ALA A 143 10.33 -28.03 12.14
CA ALA A 143 9.32 -27.62 11.15
C ALA A 143 8.19 -26.83 11.83
N SER A 144 7.66 -27.34 12.94
CA SER A 144 6.61 -26.68 13.70
C SER A 144 7.06 -25.33 14.28
N ALA A 145 8.31 -25.22 14.73
CA ALA A 145 8.86 -23.95 15.22
C ALA A 145 8.97 -22.89 14.10
N ILE A 146 9.43 -23.31 12.91
CA ILE A 146 9.51 -22.45 11.72
C ILE A 146 8.11 -22.00 11.30
N GLU A 147 7.14 -22.90 11.23
CA GLU A 147 5.74 -22.56 10.89
C GLU A 147 5.12 -21.55 11.86
N ARG A 148 5.36 -21.71 13.18
CA ARG A 148 4.94 -20.71 14.18
C ARG A 148 5.62 -19.36 13.95
N ALA A 149 6.91 -19.34 13.65
CA ALA A 149 7.64 -18.11 13.35
C ALA A 149 7.08 -17.42 12.09
N MET A 150 6.82 -18.17 11.02
CA MET A 150 6.22 -17.66 9.78
C MET A 150 4.80 -17.14 10.00
N THR A 151 4.00 -17.81 10.84
CA THR A 151 2.68 -17.34 11.25
C THR A 151 2.78 -16.00 11.97
N GLY A 152 3.73 -15.84 12.90
CA GLY A 152 4.00 -14.57 13.57
C GLY A 152 4.37 -13.43 12.61
N VAL A 153 5.15 -13.74 11.57
CA VAL A 153 5.48 -12.77 10.50
C VAL A 153 4.23 -12.41 9.68
N SER A 154 3.41 -13.41 9.32
CA SER A 154 2.16 -13.20 8.58
C SER A 154 1.21 -12.29 9.33
N ASN A 155 1.02 -12.52 10.64
CA ASN A 155 0.14 -11.71 11.48
C ASN A 155 0.61 -10.25 11.50
N ARG A 156 1.91 -10.01 11.68
CA ARG A 156 2.46 -8.64 11.68
C ARG A 156 2.28 -7.90 10.34
N LEU A 157 2.34 -8.64 9.23
CA LEU A 157 2.05 -8.08 7.90
C LEU A 157 0.57 -7.74 7.71
N GLN A 158 -0.34 -8.40 8.43
CA GLN A 158 -1.78 -8.15 8.39
C GLN A 158 -2.22 -6.99 9.31
N ASP A 159 -1.40 -6.57 10.26
CA ASP A 159 -1.73 -5.46 11.16
C ASP A 159 -2.18 -4.20 10.40
N GLY A 160 -3.24 -3.55 10.86
CA GLY A 160 -3.77 -2.33 10.23
C GLY A 160 -4.51 -2.54 8.91
N LEU A 161 -4.43 -3.70 8.23
CA LEU A 161 -5.26 -3.97 7.05
C LEU A 161 -6.74 -4.05 7.41
N SER A 162 -7.08 -4.53 8.62
CA SER A 162 -8.44 -4.53 9.14
C SER A 162 -9.06 -3.13 9.15
N PHE A 163 -8.29 -2.10 9.52
CA PHE A 163 -8.75 -0.71 9.49
C PHE A 163 -9.10 -0.26 8.08
N LEU A 164 -8.26 -0.54 7.08
CA LEU A 164 -8.59 -0.22 5.67
C LEU A 164 -9.85 -0.96 5.21
N GLY A 165 -10.00 -2.23 5.59
CA GLY A 165 -11.20 -3.01 5.30
C GLY A 165 -12.46 -2.37 5.90
N THR A 166 -12.39 -1.96 7.17
CA THR A 166 -13.48 -1.28 7.87
C THR A 166 -13.78 0.10 7.28
N VAL A 167 -12.77 0.91 6.98
CA VAL A 167 -13.00 2.23 6.33
C VAL A 167 -13.61 2.04 4.96
N GLY A 168 -13.12 1.09 4.18
CA GLY A 168 -13.62 0.78 2.86
C GLY A 168 -15.10 0.35 2.83
N SER A 169 -15.55 -0.37 3.86
CA SER A 169 -16.95 -0.80 3.96
C SER A 169 -17.86 0.20 4.66
N THR A 170 -17.36 1.00 5.60
CA THR A 170 -18.20 1.89 6.44
C THR A 170 -18.25 3.34 5.96
N ALA A 171 -17.20 3.88 5.32
CA ALA A 171 -17.17 5.27 4.86
C ALA A 171 -18.33 5.68 3.93
N PRO A 172 -18.80 4.83 2.99
CA PRO A 172 -19.96 5.17 2.17
C PRO A 172 -21.24 5.38 3.01
N PHE A 173 -21.42 4.55 4.04
CA PHE A 173 -22.58 4.65 4.94
C PHE A 173 -22.49 5.87 5.85
N VAL A 174 -21.29 6.26 6.28
CA VAL A 174 -21.06 7.51 7.02
C VAL A 174 -21.42 8.73 6.14
N GLY A 175 -21.02 8.73 4.86
CA GLY A 175 -21.40 9.78 3.91
C GLY A 175 -22.90 9.83 3.63
N LEU A 176 -23.53 8.66 3.47
CA LEU A 176 -24.98 8.52 3.31
C LEU A 176 -25.71 9.07 4.54
N PHE A 177 -25.26 8.72 5.75
CA PHE A 177 -25.82 9.26 7.00
C PHE A 177 -25.76 10.79 7.03
N GLY A 178 -24.62 11.39 6.68
CA GLY A 178 -24.48 12.85 6.60
C GLY A 178 -25.46 13.48 5.61
N THR A 179 -25.72 12.80 4.48
CA THR A 179 -26.68 13.27 3.47
C THR A 179 -28.11 13.19 3.99
N VAL A 180 -28.49 12.07 4.62
CA VAL A 180 -29.83 11.88 5.20
C VAL A 180 -30.09 12.93 6.29
N TRP A 181 -29.11 13.18 7.16
CA TRP A 181 -29.22 14.20 8.19
C TRP A 181 -29.37 15.61 7.61
N GLY A 182 -28.56 15.97 6.61
CA GLY A 182 -28.63 17.27 5.95
C GLY A 182 -29.99 17.53 5.30
N ILE A 183 -30.51 16.54 4.56
CA ILE A 183 -31.84 16.63 3.93
C ILE A 183 -32.94 16.73 4.99
N TYR A 184 -32.85 15.94 6.08
CA TYR A 184 -33.81 16.01 7.18
C TYR A 184 -33.87 17.42 7.79
N HIS A 185 -32.72 18.00 8.14
CA HIS A 185 -32.65 19.34 8.74
C HIS A 185 -33.19 20.42 7.79
N ALA A 186 -32.86 20.32 6.49
CA ALA A 186 -33.36 21.22 5.47
C ALA A 186 -34.89 21.19 5.36
N LEU A 187 -35.49 19.99 5.29
CA LEU A 187 -36.94 19.82 5.19
C LEU A 187 -37.65 20.28 6.46
N THR A 188 -37.09 20.05 7.64
CA THR A 188 -37.65 20.56 8.90
C THR A 188 -37.66 22.09 8.94
N ALA A 189 -36.58 22.75 8.53
CA ALA A 189 -36.52 24.22 8.48
C ALA A 189 -37.57 24.81 7.53
N ILE A 190 -37.78 24.20 6.36
CA ILE A 190 -38.82 24.61 5.40
C ILE A 190 -40.23 24.38 5.95
N GLY A 191 -40.45 23.24 6.61
CA GLY A 191 -41.72 22.91 7.25
C GLY A 191 -42.10 23.91 8.34
N ILE A 192 -41.14 24.36 9.14
CA ILE A 192 -41.35 25.40 10.17
C ILE A 192 -41.61 26.77 9.53
N ALA A 193 -40.92 27.11 8.43
CA ALA A 193 -41.09 28.38 7.74
C ALA A 193 -42.44 28.51 7.00
N GLY A 194 -43.15 27.40 6.75
CA GLY A 194 -44.48 27.38 6.13
C GLY A 194 -44.52 27.79 4.64
N GLN A 195 -43.38 28.12 4.04
CA GLN A 195 -43.26 28.43 2.62
C GLN A 195 -42.24 27.52 1.95
N ALA A 196 -42.74 26.59 1.14
CA ALA A 196 -41.91 25.74 0.30
C ALA A 196 -41.66 26.44 -1.05
N SER A 197 -40.41 26.82 -1.32
CA SER A 197 -39.96 27.19 -2.66
C SER A 197 -38.71 26.38 -3.03
N ILE A 198 -38.54 26.10 -4.33
CA ILE A 198 -37.40 25.32 -4.84
C ILE A 198 -36.07 25.96 -4.47
N ASP A 199 -36.01 27.29 -4.49
CA ASP A 199 -34.80 28.05 -4.12
C ASP A 199 -34.37 27.83 -2.67
N LYS A 200 -35.31 27.52 -1.77
CA LYS A 200 -35.03 27.22 -0.35
C LYS A 200 -34.60 25.77 -0.12
N VAL A 201 -34.97 24.85 -1.01
CA VAL A 201 -34.63 23.42 -0.91
C VAL A 201 -33.31 23.10 -1.61
N ALA A 202 -33.05 23.72 -2.77
CA ALA A 202 -31.99 23.30 -3.69
C ALA A 202 -30.58 23.39 -3.06
N GLY A 203 -30.31 24.44 -2.29
CA GLY A 203 -29.02 24.64 -1.63
C GLY A 203 -28.69 23.56 -0.59
N PRO A 204 -29.48 23.45 0.49
CA PRO A 204 -29.24 22.48 1.55
C PRO A 204 -29.22 21.02 1.07
N VAL A 205 -30.04 20.69 0.07
CA VAL A 205 -30.03 19.33 -0.53
C VAL A 205 -28.76 19.10 -1.33
N GLY A 206 -28.30 20.09 -2.11
CA GLY A 206 -27.03 20.01 -2.85
C GLY A 206 -25.82 19.84 -1.91
N GLU A 207 -25.78 20.59 -0.81
CA GLU A 207 -24.76 20.48 0.23
C GLU A 207 -24.75 19.08 0.88
N ALA A 208 -25.93 18.53 1.17
CA ALA A 208 -26.04 17.19 1.72
C ALA A 208 -25.44 16.12 0.79
N LEU A 209 -25.64 16.22 -0.53
CA LEU A 209 -25.11 15.25 -1.52
C LEU A 209 -23.58 15.21 -1.57
N ILE A 210 -22.89 16.31 -1.22
CA ILE A 210 -21.43 16.35 -1.14
C ILE A 210 -20.92 15.36 -0.09
N MET A 211 -21.66 15.14 1.01
CA MET A 211 -21.26 14.20 2.07
C MET A 211 -21.15 12.76 1.56
N THR A 212 -22.10 12.32 0.72
CA THR A 212 -22.02 11.00 0.07
C THR A 212 -20.83 10.92 -0.87
N ALA A 213 -20.60 11.96 -1.67
CA ALA A 213 -19.44 12.01 -2.58
C ALA A 213 -18.11 11.89 -1.81
N ILE A 214 -17.97 12.57 -0.68
CA ILE A 214 -16.81 12.46 0.20
C ILE A 214 -16.70 11.04 0.78
N GLY A 215 -17.80 10.46 1.26
CA GLY A 215 -17.82 9.08 1.76
C GLY A 215 -17.27 8.07 0.75
N LEU A 216 -17.68 8.20 -0.52
CA LEU A 216 -17.14 7.39 -1.62
C LEU A 216 -15.67 7.70 -1.93
N ALA A 217 -15.29 8.98 -1.92
CA ALA A 217 -13.90 9.40 -2.15
C ALA A 217 -12.94 8.87 -1.07
N VAL A 218 -13.42 8.65 0.16
CA VAL A 218 -12.67 8.00 1.25
C VAL A 218 -12.65 6.48 1.09
N ALA A 219 -13.78 5.88 0.74
CA ALA A 219 -13.92 4.43 0.65
C ALA A 219 -13.09 3.81 -0.48
N VAL A 220 -13.11 4.41 -1.68
CA VAL A 220 -12.50 3.82 -2.89
C VAL A 220 -10.99 3.61 -2.72
N PRO A 221 -10.18 4.60 -2.29
CA PRO A 221 -8.76 4.39 -2.06
C PRO A 221 -8.48 3.36 -0.95
N ALA A 222 -9.30 3.33 0.10
CA ALA A 222 -9.13 2.38 1.21
C ALA A 222 -9.33 0.92 0.73
N VAL A 223 -10.39 0.65 -0.04
CA VAL A 223 -10.66 -0.69 -0.60
C VAL A 223 -9.59 -1.11 -1.60
N LEU A 224 -9.15 -0.21 -2.48
CA LEU A 224 -8.09 -0.50 -3.45
C LEU A 224 -6.76 -0.77 -2.74
N GLY A 225 -6.41 0.07 -1.76
CA GLY A 225 -5.23 -0.08 -0.92
C GLY A 225 -5.23 -1.41 -0.17
N TYR A 226 -6.35 -1.78 0.46
CA TYR A 226 -6.52 -3.05 1.18
C TYR A 226 -6.22 -4.23 0.26
N ASN A 227 -6.93 -4.31 -0.88
CA ASN A 227 -6.81 -5.43 -1.80
C ASN A 227 -5.40 -5.53 -2.40
N TRP A 228 -4.77 -4.40 -2.69
CA TRP A 228 -3.41 -4.35 -3.21
C TRP A 228 -2.38 -4.80 -2.17
N LEU A 229 -2.48 -4.33 -0.92
CA LEU A 229 -1.59 -4.72 0.17
C LEU A 229 -1.73 -6.20 0.53
N VAL A 230 -2.95 -6.76 0.54
CA VAL A 230 -3.19 -8.19 0.76
C VAL A 230 -2.49 -9.03 -0.31
N ARG A 231 -2.65 -8.66 -1.59
CA ARG A 231 -1.96 -9.35 -2.69
C ARG A 231 -0.45 -9.27 -2.54
N ARG A 232 0.08 -8.11 -2.14
CA ARG A 232 1.51 -7.93 -1.93
C ARG A 232 2.02 -8.71 -0.72
N ASN A 233 1.23 -8.82 0.36
CA ASN A 233 1.55 -9.66 1.52
C ASN A 233 1.71 -11.12 1.12
N LYS A 234 0.87 -11.64 0.21
CA LYS A 234 1.03 -12.99 -0.32
C LYS A 234 2.40 -13.20 -0.97
N ALA A 235 2.80 -12.28 -1.85
CA ALA A 235 4.10 -12.34 -2.53
C ALA A 235 5.30 -12.22 -1.56
N VAL A 236 5.16 -11.42 -0.48
CA VAL A 236 6.18 -11.35 0.58
C VAL A 236 6.25 -12.67 1.34
N MET A 237 5.10 -13.25 1.70
CA MET A 237 5.02 -14.49 2.45
C MET A 237 5.51 -15.70 1.65
N GLU A 238 5.42 -15.70 0.32
CA GLU A 238 6.06 -16.72 -0.52
C GLU A 238 7.58 -16.74 -0.27
N ARG A 239 8.26 -15.58 -0.30
CA ARG A 239 9.69 -15.48 0.00
C ARG A 239 10.05 -15.91 1.41
N VAL A 240 9.18 -15.62 2.37
CA VAL A 240 9.34 -16.03 3.77
C VAL A 240 9.25 -17.55 3.91
N ARG A 241 8.28 -18.18 3.21
CA ARG A 241 8.11 -19.64 3.19
C ARG A 241 9.26 -20.35 2.53
N ASP A 242 9.70 -19.88 1.37
CA ASP A 242 10.85 -20.43 0.66
C ASP A 242 12.07 -20.48 1.57
N PHE A 243 12.39 -19.36 2.23
CA PHE A 243 13.50 -19.27 3.17
C PHE A 243 13.33 -20.20 4.39
N GLY A 244 12.11 -20.29 4.95
CA GLY A 244 11.82 -21.22 6.05
C GLY A 244 12.06 -22.68 5.66
N SER A 245 11.60 -23.09 4.47
CA SER A 245 11.83 -24.43 3.94
C SER A 245 13.31 -24.71 3.67
N GLU A 246 14.04 -23.74 3.11
CA GLU A 246 15.48 -23.88 2.87
C GLU A 246 16.26 -24.05 4.19
N ILE A 247 15.94 -23.27 5.22
CA ILE A 247 16.56 -23.40 6.55
C ILE A 247 16.27 -24.77 7.16
N HIS A 248 15.02 -25.22 7.08
CA HIS A 248 14.62 -26.53 7.58
C HIS A 248 15.48 -27.65 6.95
N ASN A 249 15.65 -27.60 5.62
CA ASN A 249 16.46 -28.57 4.89
C ASN A 249 17.94 -28.53 5.29
N VAL A 250 18.54 -27.34 5.42
CA VAL A 250 19.95 -27.19 5.79
C VAL A 250 20.23 -27.63 7.22
N LEU A 251 19.30 -27.37 8.15
CA LEU A 251 19.42 -27.79 9.55
C LEU A 251 19.46 -29.32 9.70
N LEU A 252 18.67 -30.03 8.90
CA LEU A 252 18.57 -31.49 9.00
C LEU A 252 19.63 -32.22 8.18
N THR A 253 20.02 -31.68 7.04
CA THR A 253 21.04 -32.30 6.18
C THR A 253 22.47 -31.92 6.57
N GLY A 254 22.66 -30.87 7.37
CA GLY A 254 23.97 -30.37 7.81
C GLY A 254 24.84 -29.81 6.69
N LYS A 255 24.35 -29.81 5.44
CA LYS A 255 25.03 -29.26 4.27
C LYS A 255 24.31 -27.98 3.88
N THR A 256 25.02 -26.85 3.86
CA THR A 256 24.52 -25.65 3.19
C THR A 256 24.19 -26.01 1.74
N THR A 257 23.07 -25.52 1.22
CA THR A 257 22.57 -25.85 -0.13
C THR A 257 23.63 -25.59 -1.21
N ALA A 258 24.55 -24.64 -0.99
CA ALA A 258 25.72 -24.42 -1.83
C ALA A 258 26.62 -25.66 -1.94
N SER A 259 26.92 -26.33 -0.81
CA SER A 259 27.72 -27.56 -0.77
C SER A 259 26.95 -28.75 -1.36
N ALA A 260 25.62 -28.79 -1.20
CA ALA A 260 24.77 -29.81 -1.81
C ALA A 260 24.67 -29.65 -3.34
N ILE A 261 24.47 -28.43 -3.86
CA ILE A 261 24.41 -28.13 -5.31
C ILE A 261 25.76 -28.40 -5.98
N VAL A 262 26.88 -28.05 -5.33
CA VAL A 262 28.23 -28.38 -5.82
C VAL A 262 28.48 -29.89 -5.79
N ALA A 263 28.06 -30.60 -4.74
CA ALA A 263 28.17 -32.06 -4.66
C ALA A 263 27.31 -32.79 -5.69
N THR A 264 26.12 -32.27 -6.01
CA THR A 264 25.27 -32.81 -7.09
C THR A 264 25.90 -32.58 -8.45
N ARG A 265 26.50 -31.41 -8.72
CA ARG A 265 27.21 -31.16 -10.00
C ARG A 265 28.47 -32.00 -10.15
N SER A 266 29.27 -32.17 -9.09
CA SER A 266 30.50 -32.98 -9.15
C SER A 266 30.21 -34.48 -9.32
N SER A 267 29.15 -34.99 -8.68
CA SER A 267 28.70 -36.37 -8.87
C SER A 267 28.07 -36.64 -10.24
N GLN A 268 27.45 -35.63 -10.87
CA GLN A 268 26.98 -35.73 -12.25
C GLN A 268 28.13 -35.75 -13.26
N VAL A 269 29.18 -34.94 -13.05
CA VAL A 269 30.37 -34.92 -13.91
C VAL A 269 31.19 -36.21 -13.75
N ALA A 270 31.29 -36.76 -12.54
CA ALA A 270 32.01 -38.00 -12.27
C ALA A 270 31.32 -39.28 -12.79
N ARG A 271 30.05 -39.22 -13.22
CA ARG A 271 29.34 -40.35 -13.85
C ARG A 271 29.39 -40.33 -15.38
N VAL A 272 29.95 -39.28 -15.97
CA VAL A 272 29.98 -39.05 -17.44
C VAL A 272 31.42 -39.11 -17.99
N GLY A 273 32.43 -39.26 -17.14
CA GLY A 273 33.80 -39.63 -17.50
C GLY A 273 34.09 -41.07 -17.13
#